data_AF-A0A2M9ZUJ8-F1
#
_entry.id   AF-A0A2M9ZUJ8-F1
#
_cell.length_a   1.000
_cell.length_b   1.000
_cell.length_c   1.000
_cell.angle_alpha   90.00
_cell.angle_beta   90.00
_cell.angle_gamma   90.00
#
_symmetry.space_group_name_H-M   'P 1'
#
loop_
_entity.id
_entity.type
_entity.pdbx_description
1 polymer ?
#
loop_
_entity_poly.entity_id
_entity_poly.type
_entity_poly.pdbx_seq_one_letter_code
_entity_poly.pdbx_strand_id
1 'polypeptide(L)'
;MYNFSDNELIVLAVKAGLETIALFFILWLLFFKFRILEYLHALNKIVIFWFLLFVFLWTTVQVLDRWQYFFPQKVSFYPLARFAMFQLGKKREIRESYIWTIKLENGEEQDFNPVSSFSAIGQPSLSTRLELLREELDSQKDSKKEHGKKEAQLWANSVRNYYQGKYAKKVNSVVFYKTASPDGNSMLRTELYSVVF
;
A
#
# COMPACT_ATOMS: atom_id res chain seq x y z
N MET A 1 -3.48 -1.11 22.13
CA MET A 1 -3.06 0.30 22.19
C MET A 1 -1.58 0.31 21.87
N TYR A 2 -1.16 0.93 20.77
CA TYR A 2 0.26 1.08 20.46
C TYR A 2 0.84 2.14 21.40
N ASN A 3 1.84 1.78 22.21
CA ASN A 3 2.67 2.75 22.91
C ASN A 3 3.82 3.10 21.97
N PHE A 4 3.66 4.20 21.24
CA PHE A 4 4.78 4.82 20.55
C PHE A 4 5.77 5.32 21.59
N SER A 5 7.06 5.13 21.35
CA SER A 5 8.08 5.78 22.17
C SER A 5 8.05 7.30 21.92
N ASP A 6 8.41 8.10 22.93
CA ASP A 6 8.43 9.57 22.81
C ASP A 6 9.27 10.05 21.60
N ASN A 7 10.35 9.33 21.29
CA ASN A 7 11.20 9.59 20.12
C ASN A 7 10.48 9.33 18.79
N GLU A 8 9.65 8.29 18.68
CA GLU A 8 8.88 8.01 17.46
C GLU A 8 7.77 9.04 17.26
N LEU A 9 7.12 9.48 18.34
CA LEU A 9 6.14 10.57 18.31
C LEU A 9 6.76 11.88 17.84
N ILE A 10 7.96 12.23 18.34
CA ILE A 10 8.69 13.43 17.91
C ILE A 10 9.03 13.36 16.43
N VAL A 11 9.56 12.23 15.93
CA VAL A 11 9.90 12.06 14.51
C VAL A 11 8.66 12.17 13.61
N LEU A 12 7.54 11.58 14.03
CA LEU A 12 6.26 11.68 13.31
C LEU A 12 5.75 13.12 13.29
N ALA A 13 5.80 13.82 14.43
CA ALA A 13 5.38 15.22 14.55
C ALA A 13 6.23 16.15 13.67
N VAL A 14 7.56 15.97 13.66
CA VAL A 14 8.47 16.76 12.82
C VAL A 14 8.21 16.50 11.33
N LYS A 15 8.02 15.24 10.92
CA LYS A 15 7.66 14.92 9.53
C LYS A 15 6.33 15.55 9.12
N ALA A 16 5.30 15.41 9.95
CA ALA A 16 4.00 16.02 9.71
C ALA A 16 4.10 17.56 9.63
N GLY A 17 4.91 18.18 10.48
CA GLY A 17 5.19 19.61 10.45
C GLY A 17 5.86 20.06 9.15
N LEU A 18 6.92 19.37 8.72
CA LEU A 18 7.61 19.67 7.46
C LEU A 18 6.72 19.48 6.23
N GLU A 19 5.92 18.41 6.20
CA GLU A 19 4.95 18.16 5.14
C GLU A 19 3.87 19.26 5.08
N THR A 20 3.40 19.70 6.24
CA THR A 20 2.42 20.78 6.34
C THR A 20 3.00 22.10 5.83
N ILE A 21 4.23 22.45 6.23
CA ILE A 21 4.94 23.64 5.73
C ILE A 21 5.13 23.56 4.21
N ALA A 22 5.55 22.41 3.69
CA ALA A 22 5.72 22.20 2.25
C ALA A 22 4.39 22.35 1.49
N LEU A 23 3.29 21.81 2.01
CA LEU A 23 1.95 21.98 1.43
C LEU A 23 1.52 23.45 1.43
N PHE A 24 1.70 24.17 2.54
CA PHE A 24 1.42 25.61 2.59
C PHE A 24 2.27 26.39 1.58
N PHE A 25 3.55 26.04 1.42
CA PHE A 25 4.43 26.68 0.45
C PHE A 25 3.98 26.41 -1.00
N ILE A 26 3.57 25.18 -1.31
CA ILE A 26 3.01 24.82 -2.63
C ILE A 26 1.71 25.58 -2.91
N LEU A 27 0.79 25.62 -1.94
CA LEU A 27 -0.46 26.40 -2.07
C LEU A 27 -0.14 27.89 -2.27
N TRP A 28 0.79 28.44 -1.50
CA TRP A 28 1.23 29.83 -1.66
C TRP A 28 1.79 30.08 -3.07
N LEU A 29 2.64 29.19 -3.59
CA LEU A 29 3.15 29.29 -4.96
C LEU A 29 2.00 29.27 -6.00
N LEU A 30 1.05 28.34 -5.86
CA LEU A 30 -0.09 28.20 -6.77
C LEU A 30 -0.97 29.46 -6.78
N PHE A 31 -1.34 29.97 -5.61
CA PHE A 31 -2.27 31.09 -5.49
C PHE A 31 -1.62 32.45 -5.74
N PHE A 32 -0.41 32.70 -5.21
CA PHE A 32 0.24 34.01 -5.28
C PHE A 32 1.22 34.15 -6.45
N LYS A 33 2.08 33.15 -6.68
CA LYS A 33 3.12 33.24 -7.73
C LYS A 33 2.55 32.92 -9.11
N PHE A 34 1.80 31.82 -9.21
CA PHE A 34 1.20 31.39 -10.48
C PHE A 34 -0.16 32.03 -10.75
N ARG A 35 -0.69 32.81 -9.79
CA ARG A 35 -1.95 33.55 -9.91
C ARG A 35 -3.07 32.69 -10.48
N ILE A 36 -3.18 31.45 -10.02
CA ILE A 36 -4.18 30.49 -10.53
C ILE A 36 -5.60 31.05 -10.44
N LEU A 37 -5.88 31.96 -9.51
CA LEU A 37 -7.17 32.66 -9.42
C LEU A 37 -7.49 33.51 -10.65
N GLU A 38 -6.50 34.14 -11.29
CA GLU A 38 -6.69 34.91 -12.53
C GLU A 38 -7.05 33.97 -13.70
N TYR A 39 -6.40 32.80 -13.77
CA TYR A 39 -6.71 31.77 -14.78
C TYR A 39 -8.06 31.08 -14.52
N LEU A 40 -8.44 30.91 -13.25
CA LEU A 40 -9.76 30.41 -12.86
C LEU A 40 -10.87 31.43 -13.16
N HIS A 41 -10.58 32.74 -13.09
CA HIS A 41 -11.56 33.79 -13.42
C HIS A 41 -12.03 33.75 -14.88
N ALA A 42 -11.19 33.24 -15.79
CA ALA A 42 -11.55 33.01 -17.19
C ALA A 42 -12.47 31.78 -17.38
N LEU A 43 -12.61 30.94 -16.34
CA LEU A 43 -13.44 29.74 -16.35
C LEU A 43 -14.80 30.01 -15.70
N ASN A 44 -15.83 29.28 -16.13
CA ASN A 44 -17.17 29.39 -15.57
C ASN A 44 -17.15 28.97 -14.08
N LYS A 45 -17.86 29.72 -13.21
CA LYS A 45 -17.97 29.47 -11.76
C LYS A 45 -18.35 28.02 -11.42
N ILE A 46 -19.16 27.38 -12.26
CA ILE A 46 -19.52 25.96 -12.12
C ILE A 46 -18.31 25.04 -12.28
N VAL A 47 -17.43 25.31 -13.26
CA VAL A 47 -16.21 24.53 -13.49
C VAL A 47 -15.24 24.69 -12.33
N ILE A 48 -15.11 25.92 -11.81
CA ILE A 48 -14.30 26.21 -10.61
C ILE A 48 -14.84 25.45 -9.40
N PHE A 49 -16.16 25.46 -9.18
CA PHE A 49 -16.79 24.74 -8.07
C PHE A 49 -16.50 23.24 -8.13
N TRP A 50 -16.70 22.60 -9.29
CA TRP A 50 -16.42 21.17 -9.46
C TRP A 50 -14.92 20.85 -9.32
N PHE A 51 -14.04 21.71 -9.83
CA PHE A 51 -12.60 21.56 -9.65
C PHE A 51 -12.21 21.62 -8.17
N LEU A 52 -12.70 22.61 -7.42
CA LEU A 52 -12.41 22.74 -5.98
C LEU A 52 -13.01 21.59 -5.19
N LEU A 53 -14.22 21.15 -5.52
CA LEU A 53 -14.85 20.00 -4.87
C LEU A 53 -14.04 18.72 -5.12
N PHE A 54 -13.56 18.51 -6.35
CA PHE A 54 -12.67 17.40 -6.69
C PHE A 54 -11.36 17.48 -5.89
N VAL A 55 -10.68 18.62 -5.88
CA VAL A 55 -9.43 18.81 -5.13
C VAL A 55 -9.63 18.55 -3.64
N PHE A 56 -10.73 19.06 -3.06
CA PHE A 56 -11.06 18.84 -1.66
C PHE A 56 -11.28 17.37 -1.35
N LEU A 57 -12.20 16.71 -2.07
CA LEU A 57 -12.50 15.28 -1.88
C LEU A 57 -11.26 14.41 -2.09
N TRP A 58 -10.47 14.70 -3.12
CA TRP A 58 -9.24 13.98 -3.41
C TRP A 58 -8.19 14.17 -2.30
N THR A 59 -8.02 15.39 -1.82
CA THR A 59 -7.08 15.68 -0.71
C THR A 59 -7.51 14.98 0.56
N THR A 60 -8.81 14.99 0.89
CA THR A 60 -9.35 14.25 2.05
C THR A 60 -9.05 12.75 1.94
N VAL A 61 -9.27 12.16 0.76
CA VAL A 61 -8.97 10.75 0.49
C VAL A 61 -7.47 10.44 0.68
N GLN A 62 -6.57 11.30 0.16
CA GLN A 62 -5.12 11.14 0.33
C GLN A 62 -4.66 11.28 1.79
N VAL A 63 -5.23 12.22 2.55
CA VAL A 63 -4.93 12.41 3.98
C VAL A 63 -5.41 11.22 4.79
N LEU A 64 -6.62 10.70 4.53
CA LEU A 64 -7.15 9.52 5.20
C LEU A 64 -6.30 8.27 4.90
N ASP A 65 -5.86 8.09 3.66
CA ASP A 65 -4.96 6.99 3.29
C ASP A 65 -3.62 7.07 4.02
N ARG A 66 -3.03 8.27 4.08
CA ARG A 66 -1.78 8.51 4.82
C ARG A 66 -1.97 8.33 6.32
N TRP A 67 -3.12 8.71 6.88
CA TRP A 67 -3.47 8.43 8.27
C TRP A 67 -3.57 6.92 8.52
N GLN A 68 -4.26 6.16 7.65
CA GLN A 68 -4.36 4.70 7.73
C GLN A 68 -3.01 3.98 7.60
N TYR A 69 -2.01 4.63 7.00
CA TYR A 69 -0.64 4.14 6.97
C TYR A 69 0.06 4.26 8.33
N PHE A 70 -0.15 5.36 9.05
CA PHE A 70 0.48 5.60 10.35
C PHE A 70 -0.25 4.92 11.52
N PHE A 71 -1.56 4.64 11.37
CA PHE A 71 -2.39 4.08 12.43
C PHE A 71 -3.18 2.88 11.91
N PRO A 72 -2.88 1.65 12.36
CA PRO A 72 -3.64 0.47 11.96
C PRO A 72 -5.08 0.55 12.51
N GLN A 73 -6.07 0.63 11.61
CA GLN A 73 -7.50 0.70 11.95
C GLN A 73 -8.26 -0.59 11.56
N LYS A 74 -9.42 -0.82 12.21
CA LYS A 74 -10.32 -1.96 11.96
C LYS A 74 -11.07 -1.87 10.61
N VAL A 75 -11.16 -0.69 10.02
CA VAL A 75 -11.86 -0.44 8.74
C VAL A 75 -10.84 0.12 7.74
N SER A 76 -10.80 -0.49 6.56
CA SER A 76 -9.85 -0.17 5.50
C SER A 76 -10.59 0.39 4.29
N PHE A 77 -10.30 1.64 3.88
CA PHE A 77 -10.96 2.29 2.73
C PHE A 77 -10.16 2.03 1.44
N TYR A 78 -9.74 0.77 1.29
CA TYR A 78 -8.62 0.30 0.45
C TYR A 78 -8.66 0.58 -1.07
N PRO A 79 -9.78 0.93 -1.74
CA PRO A 79 -9.74 1.19 -3.19
C PRO A 79 -9.81 2.66 -3.63
N LEU A 80 -10.12 3.64 -2.76
CA LEU A 80 -10.39 5.03 -3.24
C LEU A 80 -9.14 5.89 -3.42
N ALA A 81 -8.10 5.71 -2.61
CA ALA A 81 -6.94 6.62 -2.56
C ALA A 81 -5.73 6.20 -3.42
N ARG A 82 -5.68 4.94 -3.83
CA ARG A 82 -4.43 4.28 -4.25
C ARG A 82 -4.06 4.38 -5.72
N PHE A 83 -4.58 5.38 -6.45
CA PHE A 83 -4.14 5.62 -7.83
C PHE A 83 -2.73 6.26 -7.93
N ALA A 84 -2.15 6.77 -6.83
CA ALA A 84 -0.96 7.64 -6.90
C ALA A 84 0.32 7.15 -6.18
N MET A 85 0.31 6.03 -5.47
CA MET A 85 1.50 5.54 -4.73
C MET A 85 1.93 4.15 -5.20
N PHE A 86 2.57 4.11 -6.36
CA PHE A 86 3.33 2.95 -6.82
C PHE A 86 4.79 3.38 -6.98
N GLN A 87 5.68 2.70 -6.27
CA GLN A 87 7.11 2.94 -6.41
C GLN A 87 7.60 2.29 -7.70
N LEU A 88 8.16 3.11 -8.59
CA LEU A 88 8.83 2.69 -9.80
C LEU A 88 10.14 1.95 -9.41
N GLY A 89 10.07 0.64 -9.25
CA GLY A 89 11.25 -0.20 -9.07
C GLY A 89 12.07 -0.24 -10.37
N LYS A 90 13.34 0.16 -10.34
CA LYS A 90 14.22 0.12 -11.52
C LYS A 90 14.51 -1.33 -11.94
N LYS A 91 14.52 -1.58 -13.26
CA LYS A 91 14.77 -2.86 -13.96
C LYS A 91 16.07 -3.61 -13.59
N ARG A 92 16.96 -3.07 -12.76
CA ARG A 92 18.31 -3.62 -12.48
C ARG A 92 18.70 -3.69 -11.00
N GLU A 93 17.78 -3.45 -10.07
CA GLU A 93 18.06 -3.82 -8.68
C GLU A 93 17.73 -5.30 -8.52
N ILE A 94 18.74 -6.11 -8.21
CA ILE A 94 18.58 -7.46 -7.67
C ILE A 94 17.78 -7.29 -6.37
N ARG A 95 16.45 -7.30 -6.46
CA ARG A 95 15.56 -6.99 -5.34
C ARG A 95 15.05 -8.29 -4.76
N GLU A 96 15.41 -8.55 -3.51
CA GLU A 96 14.53 -9.33 -2.64
C GLU A 96 13.10 -8.83 -2.83
N SER A 97 12.18 -9.73 -3.12
CA SER A 97 10.78 -9.45 -3.41
C SER A 97 9.92 -10.42 -2.60
N TYR A 98 8.64 -10.54 -2.95
CA TYR A 98 7.70 -11.41 -2.27
C TYR A 98 6.75 -12.06 -3.25
N ILE A 99 6.20 -13.20 -2.83
CA ILE A 99 5.14 -13.89 -3.56
C ILE A 99 4.16 -14.52 -2.57
N TRP A 100 2.87 -14.45 -2.89
CA TRP A 100 1.88 -15.28 -2.21
C TRP A 100 1.68 -16.54 -3.04
N THR A 101 1.71 -17.70 -2.40
CA THR A 101 1.35 -18.96 -3.03
C THR A 101 0.14 -19.52 -2.30
N ILE A 102 -0.86 -19.93 -3.05
CA ILE A 102 -2.06 -20.58 -2.52
C ILE A 102 -1.97 -22.07 -2.74
N LYS A 103 -2.51 -22.85 -1.81
CA LYS A 103 -2.71 -24.29 -1.98
C LYS A 103 -4.20 -24.58 -2.00
N LEU A 104 -4.66 -25.13 -3.12
CA LEU A 104 -6.06 -25.48 -3.35
C LEU A 104 -6.38 -26.87 -2.78
N GLU A 105 -7.67 -27.18 -2.66
CA GLU A 105 -8.17 -28.48 -2.15
C GLU A 105 -7.63 -29.68 -2.94
N ASN A 106 -7.47 -29.54 -4.25
CA ASN A 106 -6.92 -30.56 -5.15
C ASN A 106 -5.40 -30.75 -5.01
N GLY A 107 -4.74 -30.07 -4.06
CA GLY A 107 -3.29 -30.09 -3.88
C GLY A 107 -2.52 -29.21 -4.87
N GLU A 108 -3.22 -28.52 -5.77
CA GLU A 108 -2.61 -27.59 -6.73
C GLU A 108 -2.09 -26.34 -6.01
N GLU A 109 -0.86 -25.95 -6.33
CA GLU A 109 -0.24 -24.74 -5.83
C GLU A 109 -0.20 -23.69 -6.94
N GLN A 110 -0.68 -22.49 -6.64
CA GLN A 110 -0.69 -21.39 -7.59
C GLN A 110 -0.08 -20.14 -6.97
N ASP A 111 0.82 -19.51 -7.69
CA ASP A 111 1.33 -18.20 -7.32
C ASP A 111 0.24 -17.15 -7.58
N PHE A 112 -0.06 -16.38 -6.53
CA PHE A 112 -1.04 -15.32 -6.54
C PHE A 112 -0.33 -14.00 -6.27
N ASN A 113 -0.49 -13.03 -7.16
CA ASN A 113 -0.08 -11.66 -6.87
C ASN A 113 -1.36 -10.82 -6.65
N PRO A 114 -1.68 -10.42 -5.41
CA PRO A 114 -2.84 -9.56 -5.15
C PRO A 114 -2.79 -8.24 -5.93
N VAL A 115 -1.57 -7.77 -6.23
CA VAL A 115 -1.30 -6.52 -6.94
C VAL A 115 -1.47 -6.67 -8.47
N SER A 116 -1.50 -7.90 -8.99
CA SER A 116 -1.73 -8.15 -10.43
C SER A 116 -3.07 -7.62 -10.92
N SER A 117 -4.07 -7.53 -10.04
CA SER A 117 -5.36 -6.88 -10.34
C SER A 117 -5.22 -5.40 -10.71
N PHE A 118 -4.13 -4.75 -10.29
CA PHE A 118 -3.80 -3.36 -10.61
C PHE A 118 -2.80 -3.23 -11.77
N SER A 119 -2.33 -4.34 -12.34
CA SER A 119 -1.45 -4.29 -13.53
C SER A 119 -2.18 -3.75 -14.77
N ALA A 120 -3.51 -3.90 -14.83
CA ALA A 120 -4.36 -3.40 -15.91
C ALA A 120 -4.31 -1.86 -16.09
N ILE A 121 -3.85 -1.12 -15.06
CA ILE A 121 -3.67 0.34 -15.11
C ILE A 121 -2.20 0.76 -15.30
N GLY A 122 -1.32 -0.15 -15.76
CA GLY A 122 0.07 0.15 -16.12
C GLY A 122 1.04 0.31 -14.93
N GLN A 123 0.65 -0.14 -13.74
CA GLN A 123 1.40 0.03 -12.50
C GLN A 123 2.29 -1.21 -12.21
N PRO A 124 3.49 -1.05 -11.63
CA PRO A 124 4.35 -2.17 -11.27
C PRO A 124 3.73 -3.06 -10.18
N SER A 125 4.04 -4.35 -10.24
CA SER A 125 3.48 -5.41 -9.40
C SER A 125 3.93 -5.40 -7.93
N LEU A 126 4.66 -4.36 -7.51
CA LEU A 126 5.25 -4.21 -6.19
C LEU A 126 4.50 -3.15 -5.39
N SER A 127 3.64 -3.58 -4.47
CA SER A 127 3.06 -2.72 -3.45
C SER A 127 4.08 -2.42 -2.35
N THR A 128 4.30 -1.14 -2.04
CA THR A 128 5.09 -0.68 -0.88
C THR A 128 4.56 -1.31 0.43
N ARG A 129 3.27 -1.64 0.51
CA ARG A 129 2.69 -2.26 1.71
C ARG A 129 3.02 -3.74 1.85
N LEU A 130 3.12 -4.47 0.75
CA LEU A 130 3.59 -5.85 0.80
C LEU A 130 5.11 -5.91 1.02
N GLU A 131 5.84 -4.87 0.62
CA GLU A 131 7.24 -4.69 1.01
C GLU A 131 7.39 -4.43 2.52
N LEU A 132 6.57 -3.54 3.09
CA LEU A 132 6.52 -3.35 4.55
C LEU A 132 6.11 -4.62 5.27
N LEU A 133 5.12 -5.36 4.74
CA LEU A 133 4.71 -6.65 5.31
C LEU A 133 5.89 -7.63 5.34
N ARG A 134 6.67 -7.70 4.26
CA ARG A 134 7.91 -8.48 4.20
C ARG A 134 8.91 -8.02 5.27
N GLU A 135 9.18 -6.72 5.36
CA GLU A 135 10.09 -6.15 6.37
C GLU A 135 9.62 -6.41 7.81
N GLU A 136 8.32 -6.35 8.07
CA GLU A 136 7.74 -6.60 9.39
C GLU A 136 7.83 -8.07 9.78
N LEU A 137 7.52 -8.98 8.85
CA LEU A 137 7.62 -10.44 9.07
C LEU A 137 9.07 -10.91 9.24
N ASP A 138 10.01 -10.27 8.52
CA ASP A 138 11.46 -10.53 8.60
C ASP A 138 12.13 -9.80 9.80
N SER A 139 11.36 -9.02 10.57
CA SER A 139 11.89 -8.21 11.67
C SER A 139 12.31 -9.06 12.88
N GLN A 140 13.44 -8.68 13.49
CA GLN A 140 13.89 -9.21 14.79
C GLN A 140 13.11 -8.60 15.98
N LYS A 141 12.28 -7.56 15.76
CA LYS A 141 11.46 -6.94 16.81
C LYS A 141 10.10 -7.62 16.90
N ASP A 142 9.80 -8.24 18.03
CA ASP A 142 8.54 -8.99 18.24
C ASP A 142 7.29 -8.16 17.96
N SER A 143 7.25 -6.89 18.37
CA SER A 143 6.08 -6.02 18.14
C SER A 143 5.79 -5.79 16.66
N LYS A 144 6.83 -5.66 15.83
CA LYS A 144 6.69 -5.55 14.36
C LYS A 144 6.30 -6.89 13.75
N LYS A 145 6.92 -7.98 14.20
CA LYS A 145 6.64 -9.33 13.70
C LYS A 145 5.20 -9.74 13.96
N GLU A 146 4.66 -9.46 15.15
CA GLU A 146 3.26 -9.73 15.49
C GLU A 146 2.28 -8.85 14.71
N HIS A 147 2.64 -7.61 14.40
CA HIS A 147 1.86 -6.76 13.49
C HIS A 147 1.83 -7.35 12.08
N GLY A 148 2.99 -7.71 11.54
CA GLY A 148 3.13 -8.34 10.23
C GLY A 148 2.30 -9.62 10.12
N LYS A 149 2.31 -10.47 11.16
CA LYS A 149 1.45 -11.68 11.18
C LYS A 149 -0.04 -11.36 11.10
N LYS A 150 -0.51 -10.34 11.85
CA LYS A 150 -1.92 -9.91 11.80
C LYS A 150 -2.30 -9.39 10.43
N GLU A 151 -1.44 -8.57 9.82
CA GLU A 151 -1.68 -8.06 8.47
C GLU A 151 -1.64 -9.19 7.43
N ALA A 152 -0.68 -10.11 7.52
CA ALA A 152 -0.59 -11.28 6.65
C ALA A 152 -1.83 -12.18 6.75
N GLN A 153 -2.39 -12.38 7.95
CA GLN A 153 -3.64 -13.12 8.14
C GLN A 153 -4.83 -12.45 7.43
N LEU A 154 -4.93 -11.11 7.49
CA LEU A 154 -5.98 -10.37 6.80
C LEU A 154 -5.88 -10.53 5.27
N TRP A 155 -4.64 -10.51 4.74
CA TRP A 155 -4.38 -10.80 3.35
C TRP A 155 -4.78 -12.24 2.99
N ALA A 156 -4.34 -13.23 3.75
CA ALA A 156 -4.67 -14.64 3.51
C ALA A 156 -6.19 -14.87 3.50
N ASN A 157 -6.92 -14.27 4.44
CA ASN A 157 -8.39 -14.33 4.47
C ASN A 157 -9.02 -13.68 3.23
N SER A 158 -8.48 -12.56 2.77
CA SER A 158 -8.96 -11.87 1.56
C SER A 158 -8.73 -12.72 0.30
N VAL A 159 -7.58 -13.41 0.22
CA VAL A 159 -7.27 -14.36 -0.85
C VAL A 159 -8.24 -15.54 -0.84
N ARG A 160 -8.50 -16.13 0.33
CA ARG A 160 -9.50 -17.21 0.49
C ARG A 160 -10.86 -16.78 -0.02
N ASN A 161 -11.34 -15.61 0.43
CA ASN A 161 -12.64 -15.08 0.03
C ASN A 161 -12.72 -14.80 -1.48
N TYR A 162 -11.65 -14.27 -2.08
CA TYR A 162 -11.58 -14.05 -3.52
C TYR A 162 -11.66 -15.35 -4.33
N TYR A 163 -10.92 -16.39 -3.93
CA TYR A 163 -10.94 -17.68 -4.63
C TYR A 163 -12.27 -18.43 -4.46
N GLN A 164 -12.86 -18.38 -3.27
CA GLN A 164 -14.20 -18.91 -3.04
C GLN A 164 -15.26 -18.16 -3.84
N GLY A 165 -15.23 -16.82 -3.84
CA GLY A 165 -16.23 -16.00 -4.52
C GLY A 165 -16.13 -16.01 -6.04
N LYS A 166 -14.91 -15.92 -6.60
CA LYS A 166 -14.70 -15.80 -8.05
C LYS A 166 -14.61 -17.15 -8.76
N TYR A 167 -14.01 -18.15 -8.13
CA TYR A 167 -13.70 -19.43 -8.78
C TYR A 167 -14.43 -20.62 -8.14
N ALA A 168 -15.22 -20.41 -7.08
CA ALA A 168 -15.83 -21.48 -6.29
C ALA A 168 -14.82 -22.55 -5.80
N LYS A 169 -13.55 -22.17 -5.63
CA LYS A 169 -12.48 -23.05 -5.17
C LYS A 169 -12.22 -22.85 -3.68
N LYS A 170 -12.03 -23.96 -2.94
CA LYS A 170 -11.54 -23.91 -1.55
C LYS A 170 -10.02 -23.77 -1.53
N VAL A 171 -9.55 -22.91 -0.63
CA VAL A 171 -8.13 -22.67 -0.36
C VAL A 171 -7.80 -23.33 0.98
N ASN A 172 -6.88 -24.29 0.98
CA ASN A 172 -6.43 -25.03 2.15
C ASN A 172 -5.35 -24.29 2.91
N SER A 173 -4.45 -23.63 2.20
CA SER A 173 -3.44 -22.78 2.81
C SER A 173 -3.01 -21.64 1.90
N VAL A 174 -2.47 -20.60 2.53
CA VAL A 174 -1.86 -19.46 1.86
C VAL A 174 -0.52 -19.20 2.52
N VAL A 175 0.53 -19.09 1.72
CA VAL A 175 1.90 -18.93 2.17
C VAL A 175 2.49 -17.66 1.57
N PHE A 176 3.14 -16.84 2.40
CA PHE A 176 3.88 -15.66 1.99
C PHE A 176 5.37 -15.95 2.01
N TYR A 177 6.00 -15.85 0.85
CA TYR A 177 7.43 -16.06 0.67
C TYR A 177 8.15 -14.74 0.42
N LYS A 178 9.36 -14.64 0.98
CA LYS A 178 10.41 -13.75 0.49
C LYS A 178 11.09 -14.43 -0.69
N THR A 179 11.27 -13.72 -1.79
CA THR A 179 11.94 -14.26 -2.99
C THR A 179 13.23 -13.52 -3.28
N ALA A 180 14.29 -14.22 -3.66
CA ALA A 180 15.52 -13.60 -4.13
C ALA A 180 15.96 -14.26 -5.44
N SER A 181 16.51 -13.46 -6.36
CA SER A 181 17.04 -13.95 -7.64
C SER A 181 18.50 -13.55 -7.79
N PRO A 182 19.42 -14.18 -7.02
CA PRO A 182 20.82 -13.75 -6.91
C PRO A 182 21.61 -13.88 -8.23
N ASP A 183 21.22 -14.80 -9.10
CA ASP A 183 21.88 -15.10 -10.39
C ASP A 183 21.03 -14.66 -11.61
N GLY A 184 19.84 -14.12 -11.40
CA GLY A 184 18.88 -13.76 -12.45
C GLY A 184 18.16 -14.92 -13.14
N ASN A 185 18.50 -16.17 -12.80
CA ASN A 185 18.01 -17.38 -13.46
C ASN A 185 17.24 -18.32 -12.52
N SER A 186 17.57 -18.31 -11.23
CA SER A 186 16.92 -19.10 -10.20
C SER A 186 16.24 -18.21 -9.16
N MET A 187 15.03 -18.58 -8.77
CA MET A 187 14.27 -17.87 -7.73
C MET A 187 14.32 -18.69 -6.43
N LEU A 188 15.05 -18.18 -5.45
CA LEU A 188 15.04 -18.70 -4.09
C LEU A 188 13.77 -18.20 -3.39
N ARG A 189 13.08 -19.10 -2.67
CA ARG A 189 11.88 -18.79 -1.87
C ARG A 189 12.15 -19.14 -0.41
N THR A 190 11.96 -18.17 0.47
CA THR A 190 12.04 -18.34 1.92
C THR A 190 10.66 -18.08 2.51
N GLU A 191 10.08 -19.07 3.18
CA GLU A 191 8.77 -18.90 3.85
C GLU A 191 8.91 -17.89 4.99
N LEU A 192 8.10 -16.83 4.95
CA LEU A 192 8.00 -15.85 6.04
C LEU A 192 6.78 -16.11 6.91
N TYR A 193 5.68 -16.58 6.31
CA TYR A 193 4.43 -16.81 7.02
C TYR A 193 3.51 -17.78 6.27
N SER A 194 2.80 -18.64 6.97
CA SER A 194 1.81 -19.55 6.42
C SER A 194 0.53 -19.59 7.25
N VAL A 195 -0.61 -19.73 6.57
CA VAL A 195 -1.94 -19.88 7.17
C VAL A 195 -2.59 -21.12 6.60
N VAL A 196 -3.09 -21.99 7.47
CA VAL A 196 -3.89 -23.17 7.11
C VAL A 196 -5.36 -22.91 7.50
N PHE A 197 -6.30 -23.33 6.65
CA PHE A 197 -7.69 -22.89 6.63
C PHE A 197 -8.76 -23.95 6.82
#